data_AF-A0AAW2W8B9-F1
#
_entry.id   AF-A0AAW2W8B9-F1
#
_cell.length_a   1.000
_cell.length_b   1.000
_cell.length_c   1.000
_cell.angle_alpha   90.00
_cell.angle_beta   90.00
_cell.angle_gamma   90.00
#
_symmetry.space_group_name_H-M   'P 1'
#
loop_
_entity.id
_entity.type
_entity.pdbx_description
1 polymer ?
#
loop_
_entity_poly.entity_id
_entity_poly.type
_entity_poly.pdbx_seq_one_letter_code
_entity_poly.pdbx_strand_id
1 'polypeptide(L)' 'MSEMTGTTQEEVSEGRPWLLQVDSSSTTQGSGAGIMLTTLKGTTWNLSFSSNSRPQTTKPNMKPWS' A
#
# COMPACT_ATOMS: atom_id res chain seq x y z
N MET A 1 10.33 14.11 -48.94
CA MET A 1 9.83 13.86 -47.57
C MET A 1 9.94 12.37 -47.35
N SER A 2 10.77 11.92 -46.40
CA SER A 2 10.91 10.49 -46.08
C SER A 2 9.95 10.13 -44.98
N GLU A 3 9.09 9.15 -45.22
CA GLU A 3 8.14 8.62 -44.25
C GLU A 3 8.89 7.76 -43.24
N MET A 4 8.79 8.12 -41.96
CA MET A 4 9.38 7.38 -40.86
C MET A 4 8.33 6.41 -40.33
N THR A 5 8.35 5.16 -40.80
CA THR A 5 7.54 4.08 -40.23
C THR A 5 8.16 3.65 -38.91
N GLY A 6 7.79 4.33 -37.82
CA GLY A 6 8.09 3.85 -36.48
C GLY A 6 7.18 2.67 -36.16
N THR A 7 7.72 1.46 -36.20
CA THR A 7 7.08 0.30 -35.60
C THR A 7 7.07 0.51 -34.09
N THR A 8 5.93 0.92 -33.54
CA THR A 8 5.69 0.87 -32.09
C THR A 8 5.70 -0.60 -31.68
N GLN A 9 6.80 -1.05 -31.07
CA GLN A 9 6.83 -2.33 -30.39
C GLN A 9 5.92 -2.21 -29.16
N GLU A 10 4.69 -2.68 -29.26
CA GLU A 10 3.93 -3.08 -28.08
C GLU A 10 4.62 -4.33 -27.51
N GLU A 11 5.46 -4.15 -26.49
CA GLU A 11 5.85 -5.25 -25.63
C GLU A 11 4.58 -5.66 -24.85
N VAL A 12 3.82 -6.60 -25.42
CA VAL A 12 2.84 -7.36 -24.64
C VAL A 12 3.65 -8.24 -23.70
N SER A 13 4.01 -7.68 -22.54
CA SER A 13 4.57 -8.45 -21.45
C SER A 13 3.48 -9.42 -21.01
N GLU A 14 3.56 -10.67 -21.44
CA GLU A 14 2.70 -11.73 -20.90
C GLU A 14 2.78 -11.64 -19.38
N GLY A 15 1.67 -11.28 -18.74
CA GLY A 15 1.63 -10.95 -17.32
C GLY A 15 2.23 -12.11 -16.53
N ARG A 16 3.41 -11.91 -15.95
CA ARG A 16 4.05 -12.96 -15.14
C ARG A 16 3.15 -13.22 -13.94
N PRO A 17 2.75 -14.47 -13.66
CA PRO A 17 1.93 -14.75 -12.50
C PRO A 17 2.71 -14.39 -11.24
N TRP A 18 2.08 -13.57 -10.39
CA TRP A 18 2.56 -13.21 -9.07
C TRP A 18 1.57 -13.73 -8.04
N LEU A 19 2.09 -14.19 -6.90
CA LEU A 19 1.28 -14.47 -5.72
C LEU A 19 1.18 -13.19 -4.90
N LEU A 20 -0.04 -12.67 -4.77
CA LEU A 20 -0.36 -11.52 -3.92
C LEU A 20 -1.02 -12.03 -2.64
N GLN A 21 -0.40 -11.73 -1.50
CA GLN A 21 -1.01 -11.97 -0.19
C GLN A 21 -1.25 -10.62 0.48
N VAL A 22 -2.47 -10.42 0.97
CA VAL A 22 -2.87 -9.23 1.73
C VAL A 22 -3.34 -9.69 3.10
N ASP A 23 -2.81 -9.08 4.15
CA ASP A 23 -3.21 -9.35 5.52
C ASP A 23 -3.46 -8.04 6.26
N SER A 24 -4.34 -8.06 7.24
CA SER A 24 -4.64 -6.90 8.08
C SER A 24 -4.93 -7.34 9.51
N SER A 25 -4.49 -6.52 10.46
CA SER A 25 -4.78 -6.71 11.87
C SER A 25 -5.32 -5.43 12.48
N SER A 26 -6.18 -5.58 13.49
CA SER A 26 -6.70 -4.47 14.27
C SER A 26 -6.73 -4.85 15.74
N THR A 27 -6.33 -3.89 16.57
CA THR A 27 -6.39 -3.97 18.03
C THR A 27 -7.05 -2.71 18.57
N THR A 28 -7.31 -2.67 19.88
CA THR A 28 -7.79 -1.46 20.56
C THR A 28 -6.80 -0.28 20.49
N GLN A 29 -5.53 -0.57 20.20
CA GLN A 29 -4.44 0.43 20.17
C GLN A 29 -4.08 0.87 18.75
N GLY A 30 -4.65 0.25 17.72
CA GLY A 30 -4.30 0.58 16.34
C GLY A 30 -4.70 -0.47 15.31
N SER A 31 -4.27 -0.25 14.08
CA SER A 31 -4.47 -1.17 12.97
C SER A 31 -3.21 -1.26 12.10
N GLY A 32 -3.05 -2.37 11.40
CA GLY A 32 -1.97 -2.57 10.45
C GLY A 32 -2.43 -3.38 9.25
N ALA A 33 -1.76 -3.19 8.13
CA ALA A 33 -1.97 -3.94 6.90
C ALA A 33 -0.63 -4.29 6.27
N GLY A 34 -0.57 -5.44 5.62
CA GLY A 34 0.60 -5.93 4.91
C GLY A 34 0.22 -6.41 3.51
N ILE A 35 1.07 -6.12 2.54
CA ILE A 35 0.98 -6.62 1.17
C ILE A 35 2.29 -7.34 0.88
N MET A 36 2.19 -8.60 0.49
CA MET A 36 3.33 -9.40 0.05
C MET A 36 3.13 -9.82 -1.41
N LEU A 37 4.13 -9.54 -2.24
CA LEU A 37 4.16 -9.90 -3.65
C LEU A 37 5.31 -10.87 -3.89
N THR A 38 4.99 -12.10 -4.29
CA THR A 38 5.98 -13.17 -4.54
C THR A 38 5.95 -13.57 -6.01
N THR A 39 7.10 -13.49 -6.66
CA THR A 39 7.28 -14.02 -8.02
C THR A 39 7.38 -15.55 -7.99
N LEU A 40 7.06 -16.24 -9.10
CA LEU A 40 7.30 -17.69 -9.22
C LEU A 40 8.76 -18.11 -8.98
N LYS A 41 9.71 -17.19 -9.16
CA LYS A 41 11.14 -17.43 -8.91
C LYS A 41 11.52 -17.25 -7.43
N GLY A 42 10.55 -16.95 -6.56
CA GLY A 42 10.75 -16.83 -5.12
C GLY A 42 11.23 -15.45 -4.65
N THR A 43 11.35 -14.46 -5.55
CA THR A 43 11.59 -13.07 -5.11
C THR A 43 10.33 -12.51 -4.47
N THR A 44 10.48 -11.99 -3.25
CA THR A 44 9.36 -11.49 -2.43
C THR A 44 9.57 -10.01 -2.09
N TRP A 45 8.53 -9.21 -2.26
CA TRP A 45 8.45 -7.82 -1.83
C TRP A 45 7.38 -7.67 -0.75
N ASN A 46 7.64 -6.89 0.29
CA ASN A 46 6.68 -6.64 1.37
C ASN A 46 6.51 -5.12 1.58
N LEU A 47 5.25 -4.69 1.61
CA LEU A 47 4.84 -3.35 2.04
C LEU A 47 3.98 -3.49 3.28
N SER A 48 4.34 -2.78 4.34
CA SER A 48 3.63 -2.81 5.62
C SER A 48 3.21 -1.40 6.03
N PHE A 49 1.98 -1.27 6.50
CA PHE A 49 1.37 -0.03 6.98
C PHE A 49 0.90 -0.24 8.41
N SER A 50 1.10 0.75 9.28
CA SER A 50 0.59 0.73 10.64
C SER A 50 0.06 2.10 11.04
N SER A 51 -1.02 2.08 11.82
CA SER A 51 -1.63 3.25 12.42
C SER A 51 -1.84 2.96 13.90
N ASN A 52 -1.31 3.85 14.75
CA ASN A 52 -1.50 3.77 16.19
C ASN A 52 -2.55 4.81 16.62
N SER A 53 -3.51 4.36 17.41
CA SER A 53 -4.47 5.23 18.09
C SER A 53 -3.73 5.98 19.19
N ARG A 54 -3.30 7.23 18.95
CA ARG A 54 -2.92 8.12 20.05
C ARG A 54 -4.19 8.45 20.84
N PRO A 55 -4.21 8.31 22.18
CA PRO A 55 -5.32 8.81 22.96
C PRO A 55 -5.45 10.31 22.71
N GLN A 56 -6.54 10.74 22.05
CA GLN A 56 -6.88 12.15 22.01
C GLN A 56 -7.34 12.55 23.41
N THR A 57 -6.42 13.10 24.22
CA THR A 57 -6.80 13.84 25.41
C THR A 57 -7.42 15.16 24.97
N THR A 58 -8.67 15.14 24.53
CA THR A 58 -9.49 16.36 24.51
C THR A 58 -9.70 16.74 25.97
N LYS A 59 -8.79 17.53 26.56
CA LYS A 59 -9.15 18.31 27.74
C LYS A 59 -10.30 19.21 27.30
N PRO A 60 -11.54 19.05 27.82
CA PRO A 60 -12.56 20.05 27.54
C PRO A 60 -12.03 21.37 28.08
N ASN A 61 -11.82 22.34 27.19
CA ASN A 61 -11.46 23.69 27.56
C ASN A 61 -12.70 24.33 28.19
N MET A 62 -13.02 23.94 29.43
CA MET A 62 -14.04 24.63 30.22
C MET A 62 -13.40 25.93 30.70
N LYS A 63 -13.55 26.98 29.90
CA LYS A 63 -13.29 28.35 30.34
C LYS A 63 -14.24 28.61 31.51
N PRO A 64 -13.77 28.92 32.73
CA PRO A 64 -14.67 29.36 33.78
C PRO A 64 -15.36 30.64 33.29
N TRP A 65 -16.69 30.65 33.30
CA TRP A 65 -17.43 31.89 33.23
C TRP A 65 -17.13 32.70 34.50
N SER A 66 -16.91 33.98 34.28
CA SER A 66 -16.39 34.99 35.21
C SER A 66 -17.03 35.00 36.59
#